data_AF-A0A485BCV8-F1
#
_entry.id   AF-A0A485BCV8-F1
#
_cell.length_a   1.000
_cell.length_b   1.000
_cell.length_c   1.000
_cell.angle_alpha   90.00
_cell.angle_beta   90.00
_cell.angle_gamma   90.00
#
_symmetry.space_group_name_H-M   'P 1'
#
loop_
_entity.id
_entity.type
_entity.pdbx_description
1 polymer ?
#
loop_
_entity_poly.entity_id
_entity_poly.type
_entity_poly.pdbx_seq_one_letter_code
_entity_poly.pdbx_strand_id
1 'polypeptide(L)' 'MSKAIAPLLDYINLMTYDMAYGTQYFNSNLYDSTRWPTVAAADKYSADFVVNNYLAAGLKPSQMNLGIGFYGRVPKTGG' A
#
# COMPACT_ATOMS: atom_id res chain seq x y z
N MET A 1 -4.66 9.91 -6.00
CA MET A 1 -6.09 9.96 -6.39
C MET A 1 -6.64 11.31 -5.93
N SER A 2 -7.36 12.06 -6.78
CA SER A 2 -7.85 13.39 -6.39
C SER A 2 -9.14 13.28 -5.57
N LYS A 3 -9.28 14.12 -4.54
CA LYS A 3 -10.54 14.31 -3.80
C LYS A 3 -11.72 14.64 -4.74
N ALA A 4 -11.44 15.20 -5.91
CA ALA A 4 -12.42 15.61 -6.90
C ALA A 4 -13.26 14.46 -7.47
N ILE A 5 -12.71 13.23 -7.55
CA ILE A 5 -13.45 12.09 -8.10
C ILE A 5 -14.14 11.24 -7.03
N ALA A 6 -13.82 11.46 -5.74
CA ALA A 6 -14.43 10.70 -4.65
C ALA A 6 -15.97 10.80 -4.61
N PRO A 7 -16.61 11.96 -4.87
CA PRO A 7 -18.08 12.04 -4.90
C PRO A 7 -18.75 11.27 -6.04
N LEU A 8 -17.98 10.83 -7.05
CA LEU A 8 -18.49 10.13 -8.23
C LEU A 8 -18.41 8.60 -8.09
N LEU A 9 -17.85 8.09 -6.99
CA LEU A 9 -17.55 6.67 -6.78
C LEU A 9 -18.22 6.16 -5.51
N ASP A 10 -18.92 5.02 -5.58
CA ASP A 10 -19.53 4.36 -4.42
C ASP A 10 -18.47 3.92 -3.41
N TYR A 11 -17.38 3.35 -3.91
CA TYR A 11 -16.24 2.90 -3.13
C TYR A 11 -14.96 2.97 -3.98
N ILE A 12 -13.82 2.93 -3.29
CA ILE A 12 -12.48 2.97 -3.87
C ILE A 12 -11.74 1.73 -3.37
N ASN A 13 -11.33 0.86 -4.30
CA ASN A 13 -10.51 -0.30 -3.99
C ASN A 13 -9.03 0.12 -3.99
N LEU A 14 -8.40 0.12 -2.80
CA LEU A 14 -6.97 0.41 -2.70
C LEU A 14 -6.18 -0.84 -3.06
N MET A 15 -5.26 -0.73 -4.01
CA MET A 15 -4.34 -1.83 -4.35
C MET A 15 -3.21 -1.92 -3.32
N THR A 16 -3.53 -2.32 -2.09
CA THR A 16 -2.58 -2.47 -0.96
C THR A 16 -1.77 -3.77 -1.05
N TYR A 17 -1.20 -3.99 -2.23
CA TYR A 17 -0.33 -5.11 -2.60
C TYR A 17 0.65 -4.63 -3.69
N ASP A 18 1.40 -5.54 -4.32
CA ASP A 18 2.45 -5.21 -5.30
C ASP A 18 3.60 -4.37 -4.74
N MET A 19 3.95 -4.58 -3.47
CA MET A 19 4.99 -3.77 -2.80
C MET A 19 6.38 -4.44 -2.79
N ALA A 20 6.52 -5.70 -3.21
CA ALA A 20 7.78 -6.45 -3.16
C ALA A 20 8.74 -6.09 -4.30
N TYR A 21 9.13 -4.82 -4.37
CA TYR A 21 10.03 -4.25 -5.37
C TYR A 21 11.19 -3.49 -4.69
N GLY A 22 12.24 -3.20 -5.47
CA GLY A 22 13.40 -2.47 -4.98
C GLY A 22 14.03 -3.17 -3.78
N THR A 23 14.17 -2.45 -2.68
CA THR A 23 14.73 -2.95 -1.42
C THR A 23 13.69 -3.52 -0.43
N GLN A 24 12.42 -3.66 -0.85
CA GLN A 24 11.33 -4.17 -0.01
C GLN A 24 11.09 -5.68 -0.20
N TYR A 25 11.06 -6.40 0.93
CA TYR A 25 10.79 -7.85 0.97
C TYR A 25 9.31 -8.22 0.88
N PHE A 26 8.41 -7.41 1.43
CA PHE A 26 7.01 -7.82 1.59
C PHE A 26 6.12 -7.27 0.47
N ASN A 27 5.26 -8.13 -0.07
CA ASN A 27 4.34 -7.77 -1.16
C ASN A 27 3.10 -7.00 -0.68
N SER A 28 2.63 -7.28 0.55
CA SER A 28 1.35 -6.79 1.07
C SER A 28 1.35 -6.78 2.61
N ASN A 29 2.42 -6.26 3.22
CA ASN A 29 2.54 -6.14 4.67
C ASN A 29 1.59 -5.07 5.23
N LEU A 30 0.96 -5.36 6.37
CA LEU A 30 0.10 -4.39 7.04
C LEU A 30 0.92 -3.22 7.61
N TYR A 31 2.05 -3.53 8.24
CA TYR A 31 3.03 -2.59 8.79
C TYR A 31 4.45 -2.99 8.35
N ASP A 32 5.43 -2.12 8.57
CA ASP A 32 6.82 -2.42 8.23
C ASP A 32 7.39 -3.58 9.05
N SER A 33 8.25 -4.38 8.43
CA SER A 33 8.99 -5.42 9.15
C SER A 33 10.23 -4.86 9.81
N THR A 34 10.44 -5.21 11.08
CA THR A 34 11.69 -4.92 11.80
C THR A 34 12.78 -5.96 11.54
N ARG A 35 12.38 -7.20 11.19
CA ARG A 35 13.31 -8.31 10.90
C ARG A 35 13.88 -8.26 9.48
N TRP A 36 13.06 -7.85 8.51
CA TRP A 36 13.46 -7.69 7.11
C TRP A 36 13.13 -6.27 6.64
N PRO A 37 13.85 -5.26 7.15
CA PRO A 37 13.53 -3.87 6.89
C PRO A 37 13.77 -3.52 5.41
N THR A 38 12.86 -2.73 4.85
CA THR A 38 13.11 -2.04 3.58
C THR A 38 14.20 -0.99 3.79
N VAL A 39 15.19 -0.95 2.91
CA VAL A 39 16.39 -0.11 3.09
C VAL A 39 16.18 1.29 2.51
N ALA A 40 15.67 1.39 1.29
CA ALA A 40 15.44 2.66 0.63
C ALA A 40 14.08 3.23 1.04
N ALA A 41 14.05 4.48 1.51
CA ALA A 41 12.82 5.15 1.93
C ALA A 41 11.77 5.21 0.81
N ALA A 42 12.20 5.32 -0.45
CA ALA A 42 11.31 5.35 -1.62
C ALA A 42 10.60 4.01 -1.89
N ASP A 43 11.15 2.89 -1.42
CA ASP A 43 10.55 1.56 -1.58
C ASP A 43 9.68 1.17 -0.38
N LYS A 44 9.67 1.99 0.68
CA LYS A 44 9.11 1.63 1.98
C LYS A 44 7.61 1.84 1.98
N TYR A 45 6.89 0.76 1.70
CA TYR A 45 5.42 0.72 1.68
C TYR A 45 4.85 -0.31 2.64
N SER A 46 3.72 0.04 3.24
CA SER A 46 2.84 -0.87 3.97
C SER A 46 1.39 -0.50 3.69
N ALA A 47 0.46 -1.43 3.91
CA ALA A 47 -0.95 -1.17 3.68
C ALA A 47 -1.48 -0.02 4.56
N ASP A 48 -1.03 0.06 5.82
CA ASP A 48 -1.33 1.17 6.72
C ASP A 48 -0.79 2.50 6.20
N PHE A 49 0.48 2.53 5.76
CA PHE A 49 1.06 3.72 5.15
C PHE A 49 0.25 4.20 3.95
N VAL A 50 -0.15 3.28 3.06
CA VAL A 50 -0.99 3.62 1.89
C VAL A 50 -2.32 4.19 2.34
N VAL A 51 -3.04 3.53 3.25
CA VAL A 51 -4.34 4.01 3.77
C VAL A 51 -4.20 5.42 4.35
N ASN A 52 -3.18 5.65 5.18
CA ASN A 52 -2.96 6.95 5.82
C ASN A 52 -2.63 8.06 4.81
N ASN A 53 -1.94 7.77 3.71
CA ASN A 53 -1.74 8.72 2.62
C ASN A 53 -3.07 9.11 1.94
N TYR A 54 -3.98 8.15 1.74
CA TYR A 54 -5.30 8.43 1.16
C TYR A 54 -6.23 9.18 2.12
N LEU A 55 -6.16 8.90 3.43
CA LEU A 55 -6.86 9.65 4.46
C LEU A 55 -6.36 11.11 4.51
N ALA A 56 -5.03 11.30 4.48
CA ALA A 56 -4.43 12.63 4.43
C ALA A 56 -4.82 13.42 3.17
N ALA A 57 -5.08 12.74 2.05
CA ALA A 57 -5.62 13.33 0.83
C ALA A 57 -7.12 13.67 0.91
N GLY A 58 -7.80 13.35 2.02
CA GLY A 58 -9.18 13.72 2.30
C GLY A 58 -10.23 12.68 1.90
N LEU A 59 -9.83 11.42 1.66
CA LEU A 59 -10.80 10.33 1.49
C LEU A 59 -11.39 9.91 2.85
N LYS A 60 -12.65 9.48 2.83
CA LYS A 60 -13.33 8.95 4.01
C LYS A 60 -12.98 7.46 4.19
N PRO A 61 -12.69 6.99 5.41
CA PRO A 61 -12.42 5.57 5.67
C PRO A 61 -13.52 4.64 5.13
N SER A 62 -14.79 5.01 5.31
CA SER A 62 -15.95 4.21 4.90
C SER A 62 -16.12 4.07 3.38
N GLN A 63 -15.36 4.83 2.58
CA GLN A 63 -15.39 4.75 1.11
C GLN A 63 -14.24 3.90 0.56
N MET A 64 -13.35 3.38 1.42
CA MET A 64 -12.15 2.67 0.99
C MET A 64 -12.21 1.19 1.37
N ASN A 65 -12.03 0.33 0.38
CA ASN A 65 -11.84 -1.10 0.59
C ASN A 65 -10.33 -1.39 0.63
N LEU A 66 -9.91 -2.12 1.65
CA LEU A 66 -8.54 -2.60 1.77
C LEU A 66 -8.31 -3.77 0.80
N GLY A 67 -7.41 -3.61 -0.17
CA GLY A 67 -7.09 -4.67 -1.12
C GLY A 67 -6.28 -5.79 -0.50
N ILE A 68 -6.73 -7.03 -0.69
CA ILE A 68 -6.03 -8.23 -0.23
C ILE A 68 -5.52 -8.99 -1.46
N GLY A 69 -4.20 -9.11 -1.59
CA GLY A 69 -3.59 -9.86 -2.68
C GLY A 69 -3.66 -11.36 -2.42
N PHE A 70 -4.47 -12.11 -3.19
CA PHE A 70 -4.51 -13.58 -3.13
C PHE A 70 -3.37 -14.20 -3.97
N TYR A 71 -2.16 -13.67 -3.82
CA TYR A 71 -0.94 -14.12 -4.48
C TYR A 71 0.29 -13.60 -3.72
N GLY A 72 1.44 -14.23 -3.97
CA GLY A 72 2.74 -13.76 -3.48
C GLY A 72 3.64 -13.28 -4.62
N ARG A 73 4.72 -12.58 -4.28
CA ARG A 73 5.82 -12.23 -5.19
C ARG A 73 7.14 -12.65 -4.58
N VAL A 74 8.04 -13.18 -5.41
CA VAL A 74 9.45 -13.27 -5.05
C VAL A 74 10.00 -11.84 -5.02
N PRO A 75 10.59 -11.38 -3.90
CA PRO A 75 11.07 -10.00 -3.81
C PRO A 75 12.18 -9.73 -4.82
N LYS A 76 12.14 -8.56 -5.46
CA LYS A 76 13.21 -8.11 -6.36
C LYS A 76 14.35 -7.39 -5.63
N THR A 77 14.51 -7.68 -4.33
CA THR A 77 15.66 -7.24 -3.54
C THR A 77 16.92 -7.78 -4.20
N GLY A 78 17.71 -6.88 -4.79
CA GLY A 78 18.97 -7.24 -5.43
C GLY A 78 19.82 -8.09 -4.48
N GLY A 79 20.34 -9.21 -4.99
CA GLY A 79 21.47 -9.89 -4.36
C GLY A 79 22.72 -9.01 -4.42
#